data_AF-A0A821K5I5-F1
#
_entry.id   AF-A0A821K5I5-F1
#
_cell.length_a   1.000
_cell.length_b   1.000
_cell.length_c   1.000
_cell.angle_alpha   90.00
_cell.angle_beta   90.00
_cell.angle_gamma   90.00
#
_symmetry.space_group_name_H-M   'P 1'
#
loop_
_entity.id
_entity.type
_entity.pdbx_description
1 polymer ?
#
loop_
_entity_poly.entity_id
_entity_poly.type
_entity_poly.pdbx_seq_one_letter_code
_entity_poly.pdbx_strand_id
1 'polypeptide(L)'
;MLLYYYDSIFIPGFPFHYGHLCRALCCRLHDYFNSNPLLKPYRLNHPLIGHTKLKWKEEINRSNNSYDSLNWNIKEKSIELIEPSSGKRKPNQQPSRLCKSHIFQLYKNIYSTDNKSYDQMKKASITYQQCKYQMFQGFELYYSTGWISKDPSTFGGGCFWCLEAVFQRLKGVEKIVSGYAGGHKQEPSYQEVCTGSTNHAEVIQISFDPQTIAYKQLLNVFFHIHDPTTKDRQGTDVGTQYRSVIFYHDSVQQKEAEMFKAHLADENVYEDPIVTEILPMENHPFYSAEEYHQNYFQRNPSQGYCSTVVKSKVDKFMVKFSDLLKNQI
;
A
#
# COMPACT_ATOMS: atom_id res chain seq x y z
N MET A 1 27.99 20.24 0.25
CA MET A 1 28.65 19.19 -0.57
C MET A 1 27.65 18.20 -1.16
N LEU A 2 26.63 17.74 -0.41
CA LEU A 2 25.54 16.89 -0.94
C LEU A 2 24.80 17.46 -2.17
N LEU A 3 24.54 18.78 -2.22
CA LEU A 3 23.91 19.46 -3.38
C LEU A 3 24.60 19.13 -4.72
N TYR A 4 25.94 19.12 -4.78
CA TYR A 4 26.69 18.78 -5.99
C TYR A 4 26.55 17.32 -6.44
N TYR A 5 26.07 16.42 -5.57
CA TYR A 5 25.76 15.05 -5.97
C TYR A 5 24.43 15.00 -6.75
N TYR A 6 23.46 15.84 -6.36
CA TYR A 6 22.19 16.00 -7.08
C TYR A 6 22.37 16.72 -8.43
N ASP A 7 23.20 17.76 -8.50
CA ASP A 7 23.51 18.46 -9.77
C ASP A 7 24.25 17.60 -10.79
N SER A 8 24.79 16.44 -10.39
CA SER A 8 25.61 15.58 -11.23
C SER A 8 24.85 14.45 -11.94
N ILE A 9 23.51 14.46 -11.94
CA ILE A 9 22.68 13.36 -12.50
C ILE A 9 21.56 13.91 -13.42
N PHE A 10 21.89 14.73 -14.44
CA PHE A 10 20.90 15.50 -15.25
C PHE A 10 21.48 16.01 -16.61
N ILE A 11 20.81 16.16 -17.78
CA ILE A 11 19.62 15.55 -18.47
C ILE A 11 19.77 15.74 -20.02
N PRO A 12 18.96 15.14 -20.94
CA PRO A 12 17.66 15.73 -21.38
C PRO A 12 16.52 14.72 -21.70
N GLY A 13 15.31 14.99 -21.17
CA GLY A 13 14.08 14.23 -21.47
C GLY A 13 13.24 13.92 -20.23
N PHE A 14 12.40 14.88 -19.79
CA PHE A 14 11.49 14.78 -18.63
C PHE A 14 12.12 14.15 -17.36
N PRO A 15 12.92 14.92 -16.59
CA PRO A 15 13.87 14.38 -15.60
C PRO A 15 13.24 13.71 -14.38
N PHE A 16 11.95 13.95 -14.13
CA PHE A 16 11.21 13.40 -13.00
C PHE A 16 9.82 12.92 -13.43
N HIS A 17 9.75 12.00 -14.40
CA HIS A 17 8.57 11.14 -14.43
C HIS A 17 8.59 10.25 -13.18
N TYR A 18 7.86 10.66 -12.14
CA TYR A 18 7.75 10.00 -10.84
C TYR A 18 7.71 8.48 -11.00
N GLY A 19 6.78 7.96 -11.82
CA GLY A 19 6.64 6.52 -12.08
C GLY A 19 7.89 5.80 -12.62
N HIS A 20 8.80 6.47 -13.33
CA HIS A 20 10.01 5.81 -13.85
C HIS A 20 11.06 5.62 -12.75
N LEU A 21 11.37 6.68 -11.99
CA LEU A 21 12.24 6.59 -10.81
C LEU A 21 11.65 5.60 -9.80
N CYS A 22 10.33 5.66 -9.61
CA CYS A 22 9.63 4.76 -8.70
C CYS A 22 9.83 3.30 -9.09
N ARG A 23 9.51 2.96 -10.34
CA ARG A 23 9.67 1.60 -10.87
C ARG A 23 11.12 1.11 -10.83
N ALA A 24 12.08 1.95 -11.18
CA ALA A 24 13.49 1.57 -11.18
C ALA A 24 14.02 1.20 -9.78
N LEU A 25 13.45 1.81 -8.73
CA LEU A 25 13.73 1.48 -7.34
C LEU A 25 12.93 0.25 -6.87
N CYS A 26 11.64 0.14 -7.20
CA CYS A 26 10.85 -1.08 -6.95
C CYS A 26 11.58 -2.33 -7.46
N CYS A 27 11.98 -2.35 -8.74
CA CYS A 27 12.68 -3.50 -9.34
C CYS A 27 14.06 -3.79 -8.74
N ARG A 28 14.70 -2.83 -8.05
CA ARG A 28 16.02 -3.01 -7.41
C ARG A 28 15.93 -3.37 -5.93
N LEU A 29 14.79 -3.13 -5.29
CA LEU A 29 14.55 -3.38 -3.87
C LEU A 29 13.60 -4.56 -3.63
N HIS A 30 12.84 -5.00 -4.64
CA HIS A 30 11.93 -6.15 -4.56
C HIS A 30 12.64 -7.41 -4.03
N ASP A 31 13.74 -7.84 -4.65
CA ASP A 31 14.50 -9.03 -4.22
C ASP A 31 15.10 -8.86 -2.81
N TYR A 32 15.46 -7.63 -2.43
CA TYR A 32 15.96 -7.31 -1.09
C TYR A 32 14.85 -7.46 -0.04
N PHE A 33 13.65 -6.93 -0.30
CA PHE A 33 12.50 -7.01 0.62
C PHE A 33 11.85 -8.40 0.64
N ASN A 34 11.92 -9.18 -0.45
CA ASN A 34 11.56 -10.60 -0.43
C ASN A 34 12.47 -11.40 0.51
N SER A 35 13.76 -11.04 0.57
CA SER A 35 14.75 -11.70 1.44
C SER A 35 14.83 -11.10 2.86
N ASN A 36 14.36 -9.86 3.02
CA ASN A 36 14.39 -9.08 4.27
C ASN A 36 13.04 -8.33 4.38
N PRO A 37 11.95 -9.02 4.76
CA PRO A 37 10.64 -8.40 4.82
C PRO A 37 10.64 -7.18 5.74
N LEU A 38 9.88 -6.16 5.34
CA LEU A 38 9.63 -4.99 6.16
C LEU A 38 9.01 -5.42 7.51
N LEU A 39 9.29 -4.65 8.56
CA LEU A 39 8.65 -4.87 9.86
C LEU A 39 7.13 -4.70 9.71
N LYS A 40 6.34 -5.63 10.27
CA LYS A 40 4.88 -5.47 10.28
C LYS A 40 4.49 -4.16 10.99
N PRO A 41 3.50 -3.41 10.47
CA PRO A 41 2.54 -3.81 9.44
C PRO A 41 2.96 -3.40 8.03
N TYR A 42 4.20 -2.96 7.81
CA TYR A 42 4.57 -2.34 6.54
C TYR A 42 4.79 -3.40 5.45
N ARG A 43 4.15 -3.21 4.30
CA ARG A 43 4.42 -3.96 3.06
C ARG A 43 4.96 -3.05 1.98
N LEU A 44 5.66 -3.64 1.01
CA LEU A 44 5.97 -2.95 -0.24
C LEU A 44 4.67 -2.87 -1.06
N ASN A 45 4.09 -1.68 -1.14
CA ASN A 45 3.04 -1.41 -2.10
C ASN A 45 3.70 -1.27 -3.49
N HIS A 46 3.18 -1.99 -4.47
CA HIS A 46 3.43 -1.67 -5.87
C HIS A 46 2.31 -0.70 -6.30
N PRO A 47 2.51 0.64 -6.22
CA PRO A 47 1.53 1.56 -6.77
C PRO A 47 1.30 1.20 -8.24
N LEU A 48 0.06 1.38 -8.72
CA LEU A 48 -0.33 1.16 -10.12
C LEU A 48 0.30 2.22 -11.03
N ILE A 49 1.63 2.17 -11.15
CA ILE A 49 2.40 2.82 -12.19
C ILE A 49 2.04 2.06 -13.47
N GLY A 50 1.19 2.68 -14.30
CA GLY A 50 0.58 2.06 -15.48
C GLY A 50 1.53 1.16 -16.26
N HIS A 51 1.04 -0.02 -16.64
CA HIS A 51 1.87 -1.06 -17.23
C HIS A 51 2.62 -0.55 -18.48
N THR A 52 3.95 -0.67 -18.51
CA THR A 52 4.69 -0.71 -19.80
C THR A 52 4.76 -2.13 -20.37
N LYS A 53 3.84 -3.00 -19.93
CA LYS A 53 3.69 -4.38 -20.38
C LYS A 53 2.19 -4.71 -20.44
N LEU A 54 1.58 -4.32 -21.56
CA LEU A 54 0.64 -5.24 -22.22
C LEU A 54 1.36 -6.59 -22.43
N LYS A 55 0.58 -7.68 -22.48
CA LYS A 55 1.08 -9.06 -22.44
C LYS A 55 2.25 -9.27 -23.41
N TRP A 56 3.39 -9.73 -22.87
CA TRP A 56 4.54 -10.16 -23.65
C TRP A 56 4.20 -11.45 -24.42
N LYS A 57 3.69 -11.31 -25.64
CA LYS A 57 3.64 -12.41 -26.62
C LYS A 57 3.71 -11.98 -28.09
N GLU A 58 4.14 -10.75 -28.34
CA GLU A 58 4.59 -10.29 -29.66
C GLU A 58 6.08 -9.95 -29.58
N GLU A 59 6.79 -10.22 -30.66
CA GLU A 59 8.23 -10.03 -30.76
C GLU A 59 8.58 -8.55 -30.56
N ILE A 60 9.54 -8.25 -29.66
CA ILE A 60 10.06 -6.89 -29.56
C ILE A 60 10.88 -6.60 -30.82
N ASN A 61 10.21 -6.01 -31.80
CA ASN A 61 10.88 -5.25 -32.83
C ASN A 61 11.52 -4.04 -32.15
N ARG A 62 12.85 -4.10 -31.95
CA ARG A 62 13.64 -3.08 -31.23
C ARG A 62 13.85 -1.85 -32.11
N SER A 63 12.76 -1.22 -32.57
CA SER A 63 12.84 0.01 -33.35
C SER A 63 13.36 1.16 -32.49
N ASN A 64 14.57 1.61 -32.84
CA ASN A 64 15.30 2.75 -32.28
C ASN A 64 14.39 3.91 -31.80
N ASN A 65 14.22 4.06 -30.48
CA ASN A 65 13.88 5.37 -29.92
C ASN A 65 15.09 6.29 -30.14
N SER A 66 14.90 7.35 -30.93
CA SER A 66 15.96 8.11 -31.60
C SER A 66 16.69 9.15 -30.73
N TYR A 67 16.52 9.11 -29.42
CA TYR A 67 17.08 10.10 -28.49
C TYR A 67 18.23 9.50 -27.68
N ASP A 68 19.41 10.12 -27.73
CA ASP A 68 20.57 9.67 -26.95
C ASP A 68 20.38 9.96 -25.46
N SER A 69 20.85 9.04 -24.61
CA SER A 69 21.07 9.30 -23.18
C SER A 69 22.45 9.93 -22.96
N LEU A 70 22.64 10.62 -21.84
CA LEU A 70 23.85 11.44 -21.62
C LEU A 70 24.38 11.29 -20.19
N ASN A 71 25.67 10.98 -20.03
CA ASN A 71 26.40 11.17 -18.76
C ASN A 71 27.26 12.44 -18.86
N TRP A 72 27.17 13.31 -17.86
CA TRP A 72 28.02 14.49 -17.74
C TRP A 72 27.99 15.04 -16.32
N ASN A 73 29.02 15.81 -15.97
CA ASN A 73 29.18 16.50 -14.70
C ASN A 73 29.64 17.94 -14.98
N ILE A 74 29.21 18.92 -14.19
CA ILE A 74 29.61 20.34 -14.32
C ILE A 74 31.14 20.60 -14.34
N LYS A 75 31.96 19.64 -13.91
CA LYS A 75 33.43 19.67 -13.95
C LYS A 75 34.04 19.01 -15.20
N GLU A 76 33.23 18.51 -16.12
CA GLU A 76 33.66 17.80 -17.33
C GLU A 76 33.58 18.69 -18.58
N LYS A 77 34.64 18.68 -19.38
CA LYS A 77 34.73 19.52 -20.60
C LYS A 77 33.93 18.98 -21.79
N SER A 78 33.40 17.76 -21.70
CA SER A 78 32.71 17.06 -22.79
C SER A 78 31.66 16.11 -22.25
N ILE A 79 30.52 16.02 -22.95
CA ILE A 79 29.42 15.09 -22.68
C ILE A 79 29.72 13.68 -23.22
N GLU A 80 29.24 12.65 -22.52
CA GLU A 80 29.25 11.25 -23.01
C GLU A 80 27.83 10.88 -23.47
N LEU A 81 27.65 10.54 -24.75
CA LEU A 81 26.38 10.07 -25.31
C LEU A 81 26.32 8.54 -25.29
N ILE A 82 25.12 8.03 -25.00
CA ILE A 82 24.86 6.63 -24.70
C ILE A 82 23.62 6.19 -25.47
N GLU A 83 23.70 5.02 -26.08
CA GLU A 83 22.53 4.35 -26.65
C GLU A 83 21.59 3.89 -25.51
N PRO A 84 20.34 4.39 -25.41
CA PRO A 84 19.47 4.12 -24.25
C PRO A 84 19.12 2.64 -24.08
N SER A 85 19.07 1.89 -25.18
CA SER A 85 18.71 0.47 -25.23
C SER A 85 19.79 -0.45 -24.65
N SER A 86 21.07 -0.09 -24.83
CA SER A 86 22.22 -0.95 -24.54
C SER A 86 23.11 -0.42 -23.41
N GLY A 87 22.97 0.86 -23.06
CA GLY A 87 23.86 1.54 -22.11
C GLY A 87 25.30 1.70 -22.62
N LYS A 88 25.56 1.47 -23.91
CA LYS A 88 26.89 1.61 -24.52
C LYS A 88 27.13 3.06 -24.92
N ARG A 89 28.33 3.57 -24.57
CA ARG A 89 28.85 4.85 -25.07
C ARG A 89 28.99 4.79 -26.59
N LYS A 90 28.68 5.90 -27.28
CA LYS A 90 28.94 6.04 -28.72
C LYS A 90 30.46 6.05 -29.03
N PRO A 91 30.89 5.67 -30.25
CA PRO A 91 32.30 5.71 -30.63
C PRO A 91 32.94 7.09 -30.45
N ASN A 92 34.27 7.12 -30.28
CA ASN A 92 35.11 8.33 -30.26
C ASN A 92 34.82 9.37 -29.16
N GLN A 93 34.07 9.01 -28.12
CA GLN A 93 33.85 9.85 -26.94
C GLN A 93 34.72 9.40 -25.76
N GLN A 94 35.18 10.38 -24.97
CA GLN A 94 35.76 10.11 -23.65
C GLN A 94 34.65 9.65 -22.69
N PRO A 95 34.89 8.63 -21.85
CA PRO A 95 33.94 8.28 -20.79
C PRO A 95 33.78 9.43 -19.81
N SER A 96 32.54 9.74 -19.41
CA SER A 96 32.32 10.56 -18.22
C SER A 96 32.91 9.84 -17.00
N ARG A 97 33.42 10.60 -16.03
CA ARG A 97 33.84 10.06 -14.72
C ARG A 97 32.67 9.41 -13.97
N LEU A 98 31.44 9.79 -14.33
CA LEU A 98 30.21 9.20 -13.81
C LEU A 98 29.79 7.92 -14.54
N CYS A 99 30.44 7.57 -15.65
CA CYS A 99 30.03 6.42 -16.43
C CYS A 99 30.31 5.11 -15.69
N LYS A 100 29.34 4.21 -15.72
CA LYS A 100 29.36 2.97 -14.91
C LYS A 100 30.59 2.11 -15.19
N SER A 101 31.07 2.07 -16.43
CA SER A 101 32.28 1.32 -16.80
C SER A 101 33.57 1.98 -16.27
N HIS A 102 33.66 3.31 -16.28
CA HIS A 102 34.80 4.04 -15.71
C HIS A 102 34.82 3.93 -14.19
N ILE A 103 33.68 4.11 -13.50
CA ILE A 103 33.57 3.87 -12.05
C ILE A 103 33.97 2.44 -11.68
N PHE A 104 33.57 1.45 -12.48
CA PHE A 104 33.93 0.05 -12.27
C PHE A 104 35.42 -0.25 -12.56
N GLN A 105 36.04 0.46 -13.51
CA GLN A 105 37.48 0.42 -13.73
C GLN A 105 38.25 1.08 -12.58
N LEU A 106 37.80 2.24 -12.08
CA LEU A 106 38.37 2.88 -10.89
C LEU A 106 38.28 1.97 -9.67
N TYR A 107 37.13 1.31 -9.46
CA TYR A 107 36.98 0.26 -8.45
C TYR A 107 38.03 -0.84 -8.61
N LYS A 108 38.15 -1.42 -9.81
CA LYS A 108 39.13 -2.49 -10.08
C LYS A 108 40.55 -2.03 -9.82
N ASN A 109 40.90 -0.80 -10.18
CA ASN A 109 42.25 -0.27 -10.00
C ASN A 109 42.57 -0.07 -8.51
N ILE A 110 41.66 0.56 -7.76
CA ILE A 110 41.83 0.86 -6.32
C ILE A 110 41.83 -0.41 -5.46
N TYR A 111 41.00 -1.40 -5.78
CA TYR A 111 40.77 -2.61 -4.96
C TYR A 111 41.23 -3.91 -5.64
N SER A 112 42.12 -3.83 -6.63
CA SER A 112 42.68 -4.98 -7.37
C SER A 112 43.34 -6.02 -6.46
N THR A 113 43.93 -5.59 -5.35
CA THR A 113 44.67 -6.41 -4.40
C THR A 113 43.83 -6.95 -3.24
N ASP A 114 42.64 -6.38 -3.02
CA ASP A 114 41.83 -6.63 -1.81
C ASP A 114 40.98 -7.93 -1.92
N ASN A 115 41.01 -8.57 -3.09
CA ASN A 115 40.34 -9.82 -3.50
C ASN A 115 38.83 -9.93 -3.20
N LYS A 116 38.20 -8.83 -2.80
CA LYS A 116 36.77 -8.70 -2.55
C LYS A 116 36.02 -8.38 -3.85
N SER A 117 34.78 -8.86 -3.93
CA SER A 117 33.86 -8.49 -5.01
C SER A 117 33.37 -7.04 -4.85
N TYR A 118 32.91 -6.45 -5.96
CA TYR A 118 32.33 -5.11 -5.96
C TYR A 118 31.17 -4.98 -4.96
N ASP A 119 30.37 -6.04 -4.80
CA ASP A 119 29.25 -6.08 -3.84
C ASP A 119 29.74 -6.15 -2.38
N GLN A 120 30.79 -6.94 -2.09
CA GLN A 120 31.39 -7.01 -0.76
C GLN A 120 31.97 -5.64 -0.34
N MET A 121 32.68 -4.95 -1.24
CA MET A 121 33.22 -3.61 -0.97
C MET A 121 32.13 -2.55 -0.82
N LYS A 122 31.05 -2.65 -1.61
CA LYS A 122 29.86 -1.79 -1.48
C LYS A 122 29.16 -1.98 -0.13
N LYS A 123 29.10 -3.22 0.38
CA LYS A 123 28.59 -3.55 1.72
C LYS A 123 29.49 -3.00 2.83
N ALA A 124 30.81 -3.12 2.70
CA ALA A 124 31.78 -2.63 3.68
C ALA A 124 31.96 -1.09 3.72
N SER A 125 31.61 -0.38 2.64
CA SER A 125 31.77 1.08 2.55
C SER A 125 30.77 1.81 3.45
N ILE A 126 31.24 2.28 4.62
CA ILE A 126 30.46 3.08 5.58
C ILE A 126 29.77 4.26 4.90
N THR A 127 30.49 5.04 4.09
CA THR A 127 29.92 6.19 3.36
C THR A 127 28.83 5.78 2.38
N TYR A 128 28.98 4.65 1.67
CA TYR A 128 27.91 4.16 0.79
C TYR A 128 26.66 3.75 1.58
N GLN A 129 26.83 3.07 2.72
CA GLN A 129 25.70 2.70 3.59
C GLN A 129 25.05 3.94 4.22
N GLN A 130 25.83 4.94 4.64
CA GLN A 130 25.33 6.22 5.15
C GLN A 130 24.52 6.99 4.08
N CYS A 131 25.01 7.09 2.84
CA CYS A 131 24.25 7.71 1.76
C CYS A 131 22.99 6.91 1.40
N LYS A 132 23.05 5.57 1.41
CA LYS A 132 21.88 4.70 1.23
C LYS A 132 20.85 4.92 2.34
N TYR A 133 21.30 5.07 3.58
CA TYR A 133 20.47 5.33 4.76
C TYR A 133 19.85 6.73 4.73
N GLN A 134 20.63 7.78 4.43
CA GLN A 134 20.11 9.15 4.26
C GLN A 134 19.09 9.23 3.11
N MET A 135 19.32 8.50 2.01
CA MET A 135 18.35 8.39 0.92
C MET A 135 17.07 7.68 1.39
N PHE A 136 17.19 6.61 2.19
CA PHE A 136 16.05 5.91 2.78
C PHE A 136 15.25 6.79 3.77
N GLN A 137 15.92 7.52 4.66
CA GLN A 137 15.27 8.50 5.54
C GLN A 137 14.61 9.63 4.73
N GLY A 138 15.21 10.06 3.62
CA GLY A 138 14.57 10.98 2.68
C GLY A 138 13.31 10.39 2.03
N PHE A 139 13.29 9.09 1.74
CA PHE A 139 12.08 8.40 1.28
C PHE A 139 10.99 8.31 2.36
N GLU A 140 11.34 7.99 3.61
CA GLU A 140 10.39 7.98 4.73
C GLU A 140 9.81 9.37 5.01
N LEU A 141 10.65 10.41 5.00
CA LEU A 141 10.26 11.77 5.38
C LEU A 141 9.44 12.50 4.30
N TYR A 142 9.70 12.25 3.01
CA TYR A 142 9.09 12.99 1.89
C TYR A 142 8.12 12.17 1.01
N TYR A 143 8.11 10.84 1.09
CA TYR A 143 7.42 9.98 0.11
C TYR A 143 6.61 8.82 0.72
N SER A 144 6.10 9.01 1.95
CA SER A 144 5.22 8.07 2.68
C SER A 144 3.82 7.84 2.07
N THR A 145 3.61 8.20 0.79
CA THR A 145 2.31 8.21 0.10
C THR A 145 2.31 7.40 -1.20
N GLY A 146 2.89 6.20 -1.20
CA GLY A 146 2.64 5.28 -2.33
C GLY A 146 3.28 3.89 -2.34
N TRP A 147 4.43 3.68 -1.70
CA TRP A 147 5.25 2.47 -1.96
C TRP A 147 5.54 1.60 -0.74
N ILE A 148 5.48 2.19 0.45
CA ILE A 148 5.45 1.44 1.69
C ILE A 148 4.10 1.80 2.29
N SER A 149 3.20 0.82 2.35
CA SER A 149 1.89 0.96 2.97
C SER A 149 1.88 0.13 4.23
N LYS A 150 1.31 0.65 5.33
CA LYS A 150 0.81 -0.25 6.38
C LYS A 150 -0.26 -1.14 5.75
N ASP A 151 -0.21 -2.43 6.00
CA ASP A 151 -1.27 -3.36 5.63
C ASP A 151 -2.56 -2.93 6.33
N PRO A 152 -3.56 -2.47 5.57
CA PRO A 152 -4.81 -2.08 6.19
C PRO A 152 -5.59 -3.33 6.60
N SER A 153 -6.72 -3.14 7.26
CA SER A 153 -7.73 -4.18 7.46
C SER A 153 -8.98 -3.79 6.73
N THR A 154 -9.60 -4.70 5.98
CA THR A 154 -10.85 -4.39 5.26
C THR A 154 -11.99 -5.28 5.77
N PHE A 155 -13.06 -4.64 6.23
CA PHE A 155 -14.20 -5.28 6.88
C PHE A 155 -15.52 -4.80 6.28
N GLY A 156 -16.45 -5.72 6.03
CA GLY A 156 -17.86 -5.47 5.71
C GLY A 156 -18.77 -6.13 6.74
N GLY A 157 -19.87 -5.46 7.09
CA GLY A 157 -20.74 -5.86 8.22
C GLY A 157 -22.03 -5.06 8.27
N GLY A 158 -22.67 -4.87 7.12
CA GLY A 158 -23.75 -3.90 6.94
C GLY A 158 -23.25 -2.52 6.51
N CYS A 159 -24.12 -1.52 6.63
CA CYS A 159 -23.86 -0.16 6.13
C CYS A 159 -22.51 0.39 6.60
N PHE A 160 -21.64 0.75 5.64
CA PHE A 160 -20.28 1.21 5.93
C PHE A 160 -20.19 2.46 6.81
N TRP A 161 -21.23 3.31 6.84
CA TRP A 161 -21.30 4.49 7.72
C TRP A 161 -21.35 4.11 9.21
N CYS A 162 -21.96 2.96 9.55
CA CYS A 162 -21.94 2.44 10.91
C CYS A 162 -20.53 2.03 11.32
N LEU A 163 -19.84 1.28 10.45
CA LEU A 163 -18.50 0.76 10.69
C LEU A 163 -17.49 1.91 10.75
N GLU A 164 -17.52 2.83 9.77
CA GLU A 164 -16.68 4.02 9.72
C GLU A 164 -16.79 4.83 11.02
N ALA A 165 -18.01 5.18 11.44
CA ALA A 165 -18.24 5.97 12.64
C ALA A 165 -17.65 5.33 13.90
N VAL A 166 -17.72 4.00 14.03
CA VAL A 166 -17.13 3.29 15.17
C VAL A 166 -15.60 3.27 15.07
N PHE A 167 -15.04 2.74 13.98
CA PHE A 167 -13.59 2.53 13.89
C PHE A 167 -12.80 3.86 13.87
N GLN A 168 -13.37 4.97 13.40
CA GLN A 168 -12.73 6.30 13.44
C GLN A 168 -12.34 6.74 14.86
N ARG A 169 -13.05 6.26 15.88
CA ARG A 169 -12.90 6.63 17.29
C ARG A 169 -11.84 5.81 18.03
N LEU A 170 -11.31 4.74 17.44
CA LEU A 170 -10.32 3.86 18.06
C LEU A 170 -8.91 4.47 18.07
N LYS A 171 -8.23 4.44 19.22
CA LYS A 171 -6.80 4.79 19.32
C LYS A 171 -5.98 3.88 18.40
N GLY A 172 -4.94 4.45 17.78
CA GLY A 172 -4.14 3.74 16.77
C GLY A 172 -4.78 3.64 15.38
N VAL A 173 -6.07 3.94 15.19
CA VAL A 173 -6.64 4.05 13.84
C VAL A 173 -6.31 5.42 13.23
N GLU A 174 -5.56 5.38 12.14
CA GLU A 174 -4.97 6.54 11.46
C GLU A 174 -5.87 7.07 10.34
N LYS A 175 -6.43 6.17 9.53
CA LYS A 175 -7.28 6.51 8.38
C LYS A 175 -8.32 5.43 8.16
N ILE A 176 -9.51 5.83 7.71
CA ILE A 176 -10.54 4.92 7.17
C ILE A 176 -10.96 5.42 5.80
N VAL A 177 -11.27 4.50 4.90
CA VAL A 177 -11.91 4.76 3.61
C VAL A 177 -13.10 3.81 3.45
N SER A 178 -14.29 4.37 3.29
CA SER A 178 -15.50 3.62 2.94
C SER A 178 -15.47 3.23 1.46
N GLY A 179 -15.92 2.03 1.09
CA GLY A 179 -15.79 1.50 -0.27
C GLY A 179 -16.51 0.18 -0.53
N TYR A 180 -16.16 -0.42 -1.67
CA TYR A 180 -16.82 -1.60 -2.23
C TYR A 180 -15.77 -2.68 -2.56
N ALA A 181 -15.99 -3.93 -2.16
CA ALA A 181 -15.08 -5.05 -2.42
C ALA A 181 -15.82 -6.40 -2.55
N GLY A 182 -15.18 -7.41 -3.14
CA GLY A 182 -15.74 -8.77 -3.22
C GLY A 182 -16.79 -9.03 -4.31
N GLY A 183 -17.09 -8.04 -5.16
CA GLY A 183 -17.93 -8.19 -6.34
C GLY A 183 -17.13 -8.35 -7.62
N HIS A 184 -17.83 -8.45 -8.76
CA HIS A 184 -17.23 -8.70 -10.08
C HIS A 184 -17.21 -7.46 -11.00
N LYS A 185 -17.91 -6.39 -10.63
CA LYS A 185 -17.96 -5.13 -11.40
C LYS A 185 -16.68 -4.32 -11.14
N GLN A 186 -15.99 -3.91 -12.19
CA GLN A 186 -14.91 -2.94 -12.04
C GLN A 186 -15.48 -1.53 -11.87
N GLU A 187 -14.88 -0.76 -10.95
CA GLU A 187 -15.23 0.64 -10.65
C GLU A 187 -16.75 0.87 -10.44
N PRO A 188 -17.38 0.15 -9.50
CA PRO A 188 -18.82 0.25 -9.25
C PRO A 188 -19.18 1.59 -8.58
N SER A 189 -20.31 2.17 -8.99
CA SER A 189 -20.96 3.28 -8.28
C SER A 189 -21.85 2.79 -7.13
N TYR A 190 -22.14 3.65 -6.15
CA TYR A 190 -23.07 3.33 -5.05
C TYR A 190 -24.42 2.81 -5.58
N GLN A 191 -24.95 3.45 -6.63
CA GLN A 191 -26.23 3.08 -7.24
C GLN A 191 -26.20 1.65 -7.80
N GLU A 192 -25.12 1.25 -8.46
CA GLU A 192 -24.96 -0.12 -8.95
C GLU A 192 -24.84 -1.12 -7.80
N VAL A 193 -24.09 -0.80 -6.73
CA VAL A 193 -23.96 -1.65 -5.54
C VAL A 193 -25.30 -1.84 -4.83
N CYS A 194 -26.10 -0.78 -4.69
CA CYS A 194 -27.44 -0.85 -4.07
C CYS A 194 -28.42 -1.79 -4.80
N THR A 195 -28.20 -2.09 -6.09
CA THR A 195 -29.02 -3.09 -6.79
C THR A 195 -28.70 -4.54 -6.38
N GLY A 196 -27.61 -4.78 -5.66
CA GLY A 196 -27.04 -6.10 -5.39
C GLY A 196 -26.41 -6.79 -6.60
N SER A 197 -26.65 -6.31 -7.83
CA SER A 197 -26.23 -6.98 -9.07
C SER A 197 -24.71 -7.09 -9.24
N THR A 198 -23.93 -6.22 -8.62
CA THR A 198 -22.46 -6.24 -8.71
C THR A 198 -21.80 -7.24 -7.76
N ASN A 199 -22.54 -7.73 -6.77
CA ASN A 199 -22.11 -8.58 -5.65
C ASN A 199 -21.00 -7.99 -4.74
N HIS A 200 -20.70 -6.68 -4.84
CA HIS A 200 -19.80 -6.03 -3.88
C HIS A 200 -20.46 -5.92 -2.50
N ALA A 201 -19.68 -6.15 -1.45
CA ALA A 201 -19.99 -5.71 -0.09
C ALA A 201 -19.62 -4.23 0.08
N GLU A 202 -20.43 -3.49 0.82
CA GLU A 202 -20.00 -2.27 1.50
C GLU A 202 -18.95 -2.66 2.55
N VAL A 203 -17.81 -1.98 2.48
CA VAL A 203 -16.66 -2.25 3.34
C VAL A 203 -16.01 -0.94 3.80
N ILE A 204 -15.29 -1.02 4.91
CA ILE A 204 -14.31 -0.01 5.30
C ILE A 204 -12.91 -0.58 5.20
N GLN A 205 -11.97 0.21 4.67
CA GLN A 205 -10.54 -0.08 4.71
C GLN A 205 -9.86 0.79 5.77
N ILE A 206 -9.25 0.16 6.77
CA ILE A 206 -8.70 0.77 7.98
C ILE A 206 -7.18 0.75 7.92
N SER A 207 -6.53 1.91 7.91
CA SER A 207 -5.10 2.05 8.21
C SER A 207 -4.91 2.29 9.71
N PHE A 208 -4.04 1.51 10.35
CA PHE A 208 -3.83 1.55 11.79
C PHE A 208 -2.37 1.29 12.18
N ASP A 209 -1.99 1.74 13.37
CA ASP A 209 -0.73 1.42 14.02
C ASP A 209 -0.86 0.19 14.94
N PRO A 210 -0.24 -0.95 14.63
CA PRO A 210 -0.28 -2.14 15.47
C PRO A 210 0.54 -2.04 16.76
N GLN A 211 1.36 -1.01 16.94
CA GLN A 211 1.98 -0.72 18.24
C GLN A 211 0.96 -0.14 19.23
N THR A 212 -0.08 0.53 18.71
CA THR A 212 -1.14 1.16 19.50
C THR A 212 -2.43 0.32 19.56
N ILE A 213 -2.79 -0.39 18.49
CA ILE A 213 -3.97 -1.27 18.43
C ILE A 213 -3.72 -2.54 17.61
N ALA A 214 -3.80 -3.71 18.25
CA ALA A 214 -3.57 -5.00 17.59
C ALA A 214 -4.73 -5.39 16.67
N TYR A 215 -4.45 -6.17 15.62
CA TYR A 215 -5.48 -6.67 14.69
C TYR A 215 -6.58 -7.48 15.42
N LYS A 216 -6.22 -8.32 16.40
CA LYS A 216 -7.18 -9.00 17.29
C LYS A 216 -8.13 -8.04 18.02
N GLN A 217 -7.72 -6.81 18.35
CA GLN A 217 -8.62 -5.81 18.95
C GLN A 217 -9.57 -5.23 17.89
N LEU A 218 -9.11 -5.02 16.66
CA LEU A 218 -9.97 -4.63 15.53
C LEU A 218 -11.02 -5.72 15.22
N LEU A 219 -10.64 -7.00 15.25
CA LEU A 219 -11.56 -8.13 15.12
C LEU A 219 -12.60 -8.17 16.26
N ASN A 220 -12.18 -7.96 17.51
CA ASN A 220 -13.09 -7.93 18.65
C ASN A 220 -14.13 -6.80 18.53
N VAL A 221 -13.70 -5.61 18.06
CA VAL A 221 -14.62 -4.50 17.77
C VAL A 221 -15.55 -4.86 16.61
N PHE A 222 -15.01 -5.39 15.51
CA PHE A 222 -15.78 -5.80 14.33
C PHE A 222 -16.94 -6.73 14.71
N PHE A 223 -16.64 -7.91 15.27
CA PHE A 223 -17.68 -8.88 15.64
C PHE A 223 -18.70 -8.33 16.68
N HIS A 224 -18.35 -7.30 17.46
CA HIS A 224 -19.27 -6.69 18.43
C HIS A 224 -20.24 -5.65 17.88
N ILE A 225 -19.98 -5.03 16.71
CA ILE A 225 -20.70 -3.82 16.26
C ILE A 225 -21.73 -4.10 15.16
N HIS A 226 -21.72 -5.32 14.63
CA HIS A 226 -22.70 -5.86 13.69
C HIS A 226 -23.03 -7.30 14.09
N ASP A 227 -24.20 -7.79 13.70
CA ASP A 227 -24.59 -9.19 13.82
C ASP A 227 -23.85 -10.04 12.76
N PRO A 228 -22.96 -10.98 13.16
CA PRO A 228 -22.16 -11.78 12.22
C PRO A 228 -22.80 -13.13 11.85
N THR A 229 -24.02 -13.42 12.30
CA THR A 229 -24.75 -14.67 12.01
C THR A 229 -25.78 -14.48 10.89
N THR A 230 -26.26 -13.25 10.69
CA THR A 230 -27.20 -12.91 9.61
C THR A 230 -26.53 -12.86 8.23
N LYS A 231 -26.87 -13.82 7.36
CA LYS A 231 -26.37 -13.86 5.97
C LYS A 231 -27.01 -12.77 5.11
N ASP A 232 -26.20 -12.08 4.31
CA ASP A 232 -26.59 -11.05 3.35
C ASP A 232 -27.54 -9.98 3.93
N ARG A 233 -27.26 -9.57 5.18
CA ARG A 233 -28.11 -8.67 5.97
C ARG A 233 -27.35 -8.02 7.11
N GLN A 234 -27.82 -6.85 7.53
CA GLN A 234 -27.53 -6.30 8.85
C GLN A 234 -28.74 -5.55 9.41
N GLY A 235 -29.44 -6.15 10.36
CA GLY A 235 -30.69 -5.57 10.90
C GLY A 235 -31.75 -5.40 9.80
N THR A 236 -32.14 -4.15 9.55
CA THR A 236 -33.09 -3.78 8.47
C THR A 236 -32.46 -3.72 7.08
N ASP A 237 -31.13 -3.69 6.98
CA ASP A 237 -30.42 -3.47 5.73
C ASP A 237 -30.19 -4.84 5.08
N VAL A 238 -30.99 -5.18 4.05
CA VAL A 238 -31.01 -6.52 3.41
C VAL A 238 -30.38 -6.47 2.01
N GLY A 239 -29.45 -7.38 1.74
CA GLY A 239 -28.76 -7.50 0.45
C GLY A 239 -27.33 -8.02 0.59
N THR A 240 -26.78 -8.60 -0.48
CA THR A 240 -25.40 -9.12 -0.52
C THR A 240 -24.34 -8.02 -0.29
N GLN A 241 -24.72 -6.76 -0.51
CA GLN A 241 -23.90 -5.60 -0.16
C GLN A 241 -23.74 -5.37 1.35
N TYR A 242 -24.60 -5.94 2.18
CA TYR A 242 -24.58 -5.80 3.64
C TYR A 242 -24.03 -7.03 4.36
N ARG A 243 -23.50 -8.02 3.64
CA ARG A 243 -22.98 -9.27 4.21
C ARG A 243 -21.77 -9.03 5.12
N SER A 244 -21.60 -9.92 6.10
CA SER A 244 -20.41 -9.91 6.96
C SER A 244 -19.22 -10.56 6.24
N VAL A 245 -18.12 -9.82 6.08
CA VAL A 245 -16.91 -10.29 5.38
C VAL A 245 -15.65 -9.61 5.92
N ILE A 246 -14.57 -10.38 6.02
CA ILE A 246 -13.20 -9.91 6.30
C ILE A 246 -12.36 -10.16 5.05
N PHE A 247 -11.83 -9.09 4.45
CA PHE A 247 -10.84 -9.21 3.38
C PHE A 247 -9.43 -9.09 3.97
N TYR A 248 -8.70 -10.21 4.03
CA TYR A 248 -7.36 -10.25 4.61
C TYR A 248 -6.30 -9.77 3.61
N HIS A 249 -5.32 -9.05 4.13
CA HIS A 249 -4.23 -8.46 3.35
C HIS A 249 -2.94 -9.29 3.38
N ASP A 250 -2.79 -10.18 4.37
CA ASP A 250 -1.72 -11.19 4.44
C ASP A 250 -2.18 -12.48 5.15
N SER A 251 -1.34 -13.50 5.18
CA SER A 251 -1.62 -14.80 5.80
C SER A 251 -1.70 -14.76 7.34
N VAL A 252 -1.23 -13.70 7.99
CA VAL A 252 -1.36 -13.53 9.44
C VAL A 252 -2.73 -12.94 9.77
N GLN A 253 -3.21 -11.96 9.01
CA GLN A 253 -4.60 -11.49 9.12
C GLN A 253 -5.58 -12.63 8.85
N GLN A 254 -5.35 -13.47 7.82
CA GLN A 254 -6.15 -14.66 7.57
C GLN A 254 -6.21 -15.54 8.83
N LYS A 255 -5.05 -15.97 9.32
CA LYS A 255 -4.96 -16.88 10.47
C LYS A 255 -5.56 -16.28 11.75
N GLU A 256 -5.32 -15.01 12.03
CA GLU A 256 -5.89 -14.32 13.20
C GLU A 256 -7.41 -14.20 13.08
N ALA A 257 -7.96 -13.89 11.90
CA ALA A 257 -9.41 -13.84 11.66
C ALA A 257 -10.07 -15.22 11.80
N GLU A 258 -9.48 -16.26 11.22
CA GLU A 258 -9.95 -17.65 11.35
C GLU A 258 -9.92 -18.13 12.80
N MET A 259 -8.80 -17.91 13.51
CA MET A 259 -8.68 -18.26 14.93
C MET A 259 -9.64 -17.46 15.82
N PHE A 260 -9.89 -16.18 15.51
CA PHE A 260 -10.85 -15.38 16.27
C PHE A 260 -12.28 -15.86 16.05
N LYS A 261 -12.66 -16.15 14.80
CA LYS A 261 -13.97 -16.73 14.45
C LYS A 261 -14.20 -18.08 15.13
N ALA A 262 -13.18 -18.95 15.15
CA ALA A 262 -13.25 -20.23 15.85
C ALA A 262 -13.44 -20.05 17.37
N HIS A 263 -12.63 -19.18 18.00
CA HIS A 263 -12.74 -18.89 19.43
C HIS A 263 -14.12 -18.34 19.82
N LEU A 264 -14.73 -17.46 19.02
CA LEU A 264 -16.10 -16.98 19.28
C LEU A 264 -17.16 -18.09 19.22
N ALA A 265 -16.95 -19.12 18.40
CA ALA A 265 -17.82 -20.28 18.31
C ALA A 265 -17.60 -21.23 19.50
N ASP A 266 -16.34 -21.51 19.87
CA ASP A 266 -15.99 -22.34 21.03
C ASP A 266 -16.54 -21.76 22.36
N GLU A 267 -16.47 -20.44 22.52
CA GLU A 267 -17.02 -19.71 23.68
C GLU A 267 -18.55 -19.50 23.59
N ASN A 268 -19.21 -19.97 22.53
CA ASN A 268 -20.66 -19.83 22.29
C ASN A 268 -21.17 -18.37 22.43
N VAL A 269 -20.42 -17.40 21.87
CA VAL A 269 -20.72 -15.95 22.01
C VAL A 269 -22.01 -15.55 21.28
N TYR A 270 -22.42 -16.33 20.27
CA TYR A 270 -23.64 -16.15 19.50
C TYR A 270 -24.47 -17.44 19.53
N GLU A 271 -25.80 -17.31 19.57
CA GLU A 271 -26.72 -18.45 19.52
C GLU A 271 -26.68 -19.14 18.14
N ASP A 272 -26.55 -18.35 17.06
CA ASP A 272 -26.46 -18.83 15.68
C ASP A 272 -24.99 -18.91 15.19
N PRO A 273 -24.69 -19.80 14.22
CA PRO A 273 -23.35 -19.90 13.63
C PRO A 273 -22.89 -18.61 12.92
N ILE A 274 -21.61 -18.25 13.12
CA ILE A 274 -20.99 -17.08 12.45
C ILE A 274 -20.85 -17.34 10.95
N VAL A 275 -21.58 -16.58 10.13
CA VAL A 275 -21.57 -16.70 8.65
C VAL A 275 -20.51 -15.82 7.98
N THR A 276 -19.80 -14.96 8.73
CA THR A 276 -18.74 -14.07 8.22
C THR A 276 -17.78 -14.77 7.26
N GLU A 277 -17.66 -14.25 6.04
CA GLU A 277 -16.71 -14.68 5.02
C GLU A 277 -15.28 -14.21 5.38
N ILE A 278 -14.25 -15.00 5.07
CA ILE A 278 -12.84 -14.63 5.21
C ILE A 278 -12.15 -14.87 3.86
N LEU A 279 -11.79 -13.79 3.17
CA LEU A 279 -11.40 -13.83 1.75
C LEU A 279 -10.10 -13.05 1.47
N PRO A 280 -9.26 -13.46 0.51
CA PRO A 280 -8.03 -12.74 0.18
C PRO A 280 -8.34 -11.42 -0.54
N MET A 281 -7.83 -10.29 -0.06
CA MET A 281 -7.97 -9.00 -0.74
C MET A 281 -7.37 -9.00 -2.16
N GLU A 282 -6.31 -9.79 -2.39
CA GLU A 282 -5.63 -9.90 -3.69
C GLU A 282 -6.59 -10.25 -4.85
N ASN A 283 -7.61 -11.07 -4.58
CA ASN A 283 -8.60 -11.50 -5.57
C ASN A 283 -9.86 -10.61 -5.60
N HIS A 284 -9.96 -9.62 -4.71
CA HIS A 284 -11.17 -8.84 -4.48
C HIS A 284 -10.85 -7.33 -4.39
N PRO A 285 -10.51 -6.67 -5.51
CA PRO A 285 -10.05 -5.28 -5.50
C PRO A 285 -10.99 -4.34 -4.74
N PHE A 286 -10.40 -3.49 -3.90
CA PHE A 286 -11.11 -2.44 -3.19
C PHE A 286 -11.31 -1.22 -4.09
N TYR A 287 -12.56 -0.78 -4.21
CA TYR A 287 -12.96 0.45 -4.88
C TYR A 287 -13.41 1.47 -3.82
N SER A 288 -12.81 2.67 -3.80
CA SER A 288 -13.23 3.72 -2.89
C SER A 288 -14.65 4.17 -3.23
N ALA A 289 -15.51 4.29 -2.23
CA ALA A 289 -16.80 4.95 -2.39
C ALA A 289 -16.61 6.44 -2.66
N GLU A 290 -17.64 7.04 -3.25
CA GLU A 290 -17.71 8.45 -3.61
C GLU A 290 -17.45 9.36 -2.39
N GLU A 291 -16.84 10.52 -2.62
CA GLU A 291 -16.37 11.42 -1.53
C GLU A 291 -17.48 11.82 -0.54
N TYR A 292 -18.75 11.84 -0.97
CA TYR A 292 -19.88 12.15 -0.10
C TYR A 292 -20.18 11.04 0.93
N HIS A 293 -19.81 9.78 0.68
CA HIS A 293 -19.93 8.68 1.65
C HIS A 293 -18.83 8.71 2.73
N GLN A 294 -17.72 9.40 2.49
CA GLN A 294 -16.59 9.46 3.42
C GLN A 294 -16.94 10.39 4.60
N ASN A 295 -16.68 9.94 5.83
CA ASN A 295 -17.02 10.65 7.08
C ASN A 295 -18.52 10.98 7.20
N TYR A 296 -19.41 10.15 6.64
CA TYR A 296 -20.82 10.52 6.44
C TYR A 296 -21.53 10.86 7.75
N PHE A 297 -21.33 10.06 8.80
CA PHE A 297 -21.94 10.29 10.12
C PHE A 297 -21.45 11.60 10.78
N GLN A 298 -20.18 11.95 10.60
CA GLN A 298 -19.61 13.20 11.13
C GLN A 298 -20.15 14.42 10.37
N ARG A 299 -20.33 14.29 9.05
CA ARG A 299 -20.87 15.35 8.18
C ARG A 299 -22.39 15.51 8.32
N ASN A 300 -23.13 14.44 8.64
CA ASN A 300 -24.60 14.40 8.63
C ASN A 300 -25.23 13.83 9.94
N PRO A 301 -24.82 14.26 11.15
CA PRO A 301 -25.23 13.62 12.41
C PRO A 301 -26.73 13.70 12.70
N SER A 302 -27.43 14.70 12.16
CA SER A 302 -28.88 14.93 12.30
C SER A 302 -29.75 14.17 11.29
N GLN A 303 -29.14 13.46 10.32
CA GLN A 303 -29.89 12.67 9.34
C GLN A 303 -30.59 11.48 10.05
N GLY A 304 -31.79 11.09 9.60
CA GLY A 304 -32.64 10.14 10.32
C GLY A 304 -31.99 8.77 10.62
N TYR A 305 -31.31 8.18 9.64
CA TYR A 305 -30.55 6.94 9.80
C TYR A 305 -29.33 7.13 10.72
N CYS A 306 -28.61 8.26 10.56
CA CYS A 306 -27.47 8.61 11.41
C CYS A 306 -27.86 8.74 12.90
N SER A 307 -28.90 9.52 13.17
CA SER A 307 -29.37 9.84 14.52
C SER A 307 -30.05 8.67 15.26
N THR A 308 -30.59 7.68 14.54
CA THR A 308 -31.28 6.52 15.12
C THR A 308 -30.43 5.25 15.11
N VAL A 309 -29.87 4.86 13.96
CA VAL A 309 -29.13 3.60 13.78
C VAL A 309 -27.66 3.78 14.15
N VAL A 310 -26.95 4.71 13.50
CA VAL A 310 -25.50 4.89 13.68
C VAL A 310 -25.19 5.36 15.10
N LYS A 311 -25.91 6.36 15.60
CA LYS A 311 -25.73 6.90 16.96
C LYS A 311 -25.92 5.81 18.03
N SER A 312 -26.97 4.99 17.94
CA SER A 312 -27.24 3.91 18.90
C SER A 312 -26.10 2.87 18.94
N LYS A 313 -25.54 2.52 17.77
CA LYS A 313 -24.35 1.65 17.69
C LYS A 313 -23.11 2.31 18.30
N VAL A 314 -22.85 3.57 17.96
CA VAL A 314 -21.70 4.34 18.48
C VAL A 314 -21.79 4.49 20.00
N ASP A 315 -22.93 4.90 20.56
CA ASP A 315 -23.09 5.12 22.00
C ASP A 315 -22.86 3.82 22.81
N LYS A 316 -23.39 2.68 22.32
CA LYS A 316 -23.12 1.35 22.92
C LYS A 316 -21.64 0.94 22.81
N PHE A 317 -21.00 1.20 21.67
CA PHE A 317 -19.58 0.94 21.47
C PHE A 317 -18.70 1.76 22.42
N MET A 318 -19.00 3.06 22.59
CA MET A 318 -18.23 3.97 23.47
C MET A 318 -18.23 3.50 24.93
N VAL A 319 -19.31 2.89 25.40
CA VAL A 319 -19.40 2.30 26.74
C VAL A 319 -18.60 0.99 26.85
N LYS A 320 -18.69 0.10 25.85
CA LYS A 320 -18.04 -1.22 25.91
C LYS A 320 -16.53 -1.20 25.64
N PHE A 321 -16.06 -0.26 24.83
CA PHE A 321 -14.68 -0.18 24.37
C PHE A 321 -13.97 1.12 24.79
N SER A 322 -14.34 1.68 25.95
CA SER A 322 -13.76 2.91 26.51
C SER A 322 -12.23 2.95 26.43
N ASP A 323 -11.58 1.85 26.78
CA ASP A 323 -10.13 1.73 26.85
C ASP A 323 -9.45 1.74 25.48
N LEU A 324 -10.21 1.53 24.40
CA LEU A 324 -9.73 1.59 23.02
C LEU A 324 -10.04 2.94 22.35
N LEU A 325 -10.71 3.87 23.02
CA LEU A 325 -11.03 5.17 22.42
C LEU A 325 -9.78 6.06 22.30
N LYS A 326 -9.77 6.92 21.28
CA LYS A 326 -8.89 8.08 21.24
C LYS A 326 -9.22 8.97 22.44
N ASN A 327 -8.20 9.42 23.18
CA ASN A 327 -8.38 10.48 24.17
C ASN A 327 -9.04 11.68 23.49
N GLN A 328 -10.19 12.11 24.02
CA GLN A 328 -10.82 13.35 23.55
C GLN A 328 -9.93 14.52 23.96
N ILE A 329 -9.62 15.37 22.99
CA ILE A 329 -9.06 16.72 23.18
C ILE A 329 -10.24 17.69 23.18
#